data_AF-A0A6U6C4Q3-F1
#
_entry.id   AF-A0A6U6C4Q3-F1
#
_cell.length_a   1.000
_cell.length_b   1.000
_cell.length_c   1.000
_cell.angle_alpha   90.00
_cell.angle_beta   90.00
_cell.angle_gamma   90.00
#
_symmetry.space_group_name_H-M   'P 1'
#
loop_
_entity.id
_entity.type
_entity.pdbx_description
1 polymer ?
#
loop_
_entity_poly.entity_id
_entity_poly.type
_entity_poly.pdbx_seq_one_letter_code
_entity_poly.pdbx_strand_id
1 'polypeptide(L)'
;MREIRPAIEVGWQIPVMLAVLLNQKKGGEGGAKSAGVTTEEVITNYESLVSSTLGRWGKTDRDMIEAFGGVRDRWMADDLQSWLEANSFYPGIPEGVSSCRGEAAVVTTKQQRFAIALMRHAGVEGGNLPDSDIYGLGMYKAKSDVIVDRMKEGKYSPQDTHFFEDRWPTLAKCLKDDRLEGVRFYLCDWGYVAPHERELAKAEERVEILPLNRFGDVVASP
;
A
#
# COMPACT_ATOMS: atom_id res chain seq x y z
N MET A 1 0.72 7.03 -15.80
CA MET A 1 0.93 6.14 -14.64
C MET A 1 1.13 6.89 -13.34
N ARG A 2 2.10 7.82 -13.22
CA ARG A 2 2.31 8.58 -11.97
C ARG A 2 1.05 9.35 -11.54
N GLU A 3 0.39 10.02 -12.48
CA GLU A 3 -0.82 10.81 -12.20
C GLU A 3 -2.02 9.98 -11.70
N ILE A 4 -2.16 8.73 -12.15
CA ILE A 4 -3.26 7.85 -11.74
C ILE A 4 -2.92 6.99 -10.51
N ARG A 5 -1.68 7.08 -10.00
CA ARG A 5 -1.20 6.25 -8.90
C ARG A 5 -2.04 6.39 -7.61
N PRO A 6 -2.58 7.57 -7.24
CA PRO A 6 -3.47 7.70 -6.07
C PRO A 6 -4.69 6.76 -6.12
N ALA A 7 -5.22 6.46 -7.32
CA ALA A 7 -6.35 5.55 -7.48
C ALA A 7 -5.98 4.06 -7.31
N ILE A 8 -4.70 3.69 -7.42
CA ILE A 8 -4.26 2.30 -7.45
C ILE A 8 -4.07 1.76 -6.03
N GLU A 9 -4.96 0.87 -5.61
CA GLU A 9 -4.90 0.20 -4.31
C GLU A 9 -3.92 -0.98 -4.29
N VAL A 10 -3.93 -1.80 -5.34
CA VAL A 10 -3.17 -3.05 -5.37
C VAL A 10 -2.26 -3.11 -6.59
N GLY A 11 -1.01 -3.53 -6.39
CA GLY A 11 0.02 -3.49 -7.42
C GLY A 11 -0.30 -4.29 -8.69
N TRP A 12 -1.04 -5.39 -8.60
CA TRP A 12 -1.40 -6.21 -9.78
C TRP A 12 -2.32 -5.48 -10.77
N GLN A 13 -2.99 -4.40 -10.33
CA GLN A 13 -3.87 -3.59 -11.18
C GLN A 13 -3.07 -2.69 -12.15
N ILE A 14 -1.78 -2.44 -11.87
CA ILE A 14 -0.92 -1.58 -12.69
C ILE A 14 -0.82 -2.08 -14.14
N PRO A 15 -0.47 -3.36 -14.42
CA PRO A 15 -0.47 -3.91 -15.77
C PRO A 15 -1.81 -3.77 -16.52
N VAL A 16 -2.95 -3.92 -15.82
CA VAL A 16 -4.29 -3.76 -16.40
C VAL A 16 -4.46 -2.33 -16.90
N MET A 17 -4.13 -1.35 -16.06
CA MET A 17 -4.26 0.07 -16.39
C MET A 17 -3.27 0.51 -17.47
N LEU A 18 -2.06 -0.05 -17.48
CA LEU A 18 -1.11 0.15 -18.57
C LEU A 18 -1.71 -0.30 -19.91
N ALA A 19 -2.34 -1.48 -19.95
CA ALA A 19 -2.99 -1.98 -21.16
C ALA A 19 -4.15 -1.07 -21.61
N VAL A 20 -4.99 -0.61 -20.68
CA VAL A 20 -6.09 0.34 -20.98
C VAL A 20 -5.54 1.62 -21.61
N LEU A 21 -4.53 2.24 -21.00
CA LEU A 21 -3.94 3.49 -21.49
C LEU A 21 -3.21 3.32 -22.83
N LEU A 22 -2.53 2.18 -23.04
CA LEU A 22 -1.87 1.89 -24.31
C LEU A 22 -2.87 1.67 -25.45
N ASN A 23 -3.98 0.99 -25.18
CA ASN A 23 -5.03 0.77 -26.18
C ASN A 23 -5.76 2.06 -26.55
N GLN A 24 -5.94 3.00 -25.60
CA GLN A 24 -6.46 4.33 -25.91
C GLN A 24 -5.54 5.12 -26.86
N LYS A 25 -4.23 5.07 -26.63
CA LYS A 25 -3.24 5.76 -27.49
C LYS A 25 -3.17 5.22 -28.91
N LYS A 26 -3.48 3.93 -29.11
CA LYS A 26 -3.45 3.29 -30.44
C LYS A 26 -4.68 3.60 -31.29
N GLY A 27 -5.72 4.23 -30.72
CA GLY A 27 -7.07 4.26 -31.30
C GLY A 27 -7.68 2.87 -31.19
N GLY A 28 -8.87 2.75 -30.60
CA GLY A 28 -9.47 1.45 -30.31
C GLY A 28 -9.53 0.52 -31.53
N GLU A 29 -9.64 -0.80 -31.27
CA GLU A 29 -9.99 -1.80 -32.29
C GLU A 29 -11.22 -1.29 -33.07
N GLY A 30 -11.02 -0.77 -34.28
CA GLY A 30 -12.05 -0.10 -35.08
C GLY A 30 -11.72 1.28 -35.66
N GLY A 31 -10.55 1.88 -35.37
CA GLY A 31 -10.04 3.04 -36.13
C GLY A 31 -10.74 4.39 -35.86
N ALA A 32 -11.68 4.45 -34.92
CA ALA A 32 -12.22 5.73 -34.45
C ALA A 32 -11.31 6.34 -33.38
N LYS A 33 -10.89 7.59 -33.58
CA LYS A 33 -10.25 8.42 -32.54
C LYS A 33 -11.26 8.66 -31.43
N SER A 34 -11.30 7.79 -30.42
CA SER A 34 -11.99 8.09 -29.18
C SER A 34 -11.31 9.30 -28.54
N ALA A 35 -12.07 10.30 -28.09
CA ALA A 35 -11.54 11.34 -27.22
C ALA A 35 -10.79 10.65 -26.08
N GLY A 36 -9.52 11.00 -25.89
CA GLY A 36 -8.70 10.38 -24.85
C GLY A 36 -9.34 10.62 -23.49
N VAL A 37 -9.53 9.55 -22.70
CA VAL A 37 -10.05 9.65 -21.33
C VAL A 37 -9.06 10.47 -20.51
N THR A 38 -9.55 11.45 -19.76
CA THR A 38 -8.70 12.30 -18.93
C THR A 38 -8.17 11.52 -17.72
N THR A 39 -7.09 12.02 -17.10
CA THR A 39 -6.55 11.43 -15.86
C THR A 39 -7.62 11.38 -14.77
N GLU A 40 -8.42 12.44 -14.64
CA GLU A 40 -9.51 12.56 -13.67
C GLU A 40 -10.61 11.52 -13.91
N GLU A 41 -10.98 11.29 -15.17
CA GLU A 41 -11.96 10.27 -15.54
C GLU A 41 -11.43 8.85 -15.26
N VAL A 42 -10.14 8.60 -15.49
CA VAL A 42 -9.50 7.32 -15.14
C VAL A 42 -9.50 7.09 -13.64
N ILE A 43 -9.17 8.10 -12.84
CA ILE A 43 -9.17 8.02 -11.38
C ILE A 43 -10.59 7.75 -10.87
N THR A 44 -11.57 8.51 -11.37
CA THR A 44 -12.97 8.40 -10.94
C THR A 44 -13.58 7.03 -11.28
N ASN A 45 -13.25 6.49 -12.45
CA ASN A 45 -13.82 5.22 -12.93
C ASN A 45 -12.88 4.02 -12.73
N TYR A 46 -11.84 4.15 -11.90
CA TYR A 46 -10.73 3.20 -11.82
C TYR A 46 -11.18 1.74 -11.63
N GLU A 47 -12.02 1.47 -10.62
CA GLU A 47 -12.48 0.11 -10.32
C GLU A 47 -13.34 -0.49 -11.45
N SER A 48 -14.17 0.34 -12.08
CA SER A 48 -14.98 -0.05 -13.25
C SER A 48 -14.10 -0.36 -14.47
N LEU A 49 -13.04 0.42 -14.69
CA LEU A 49 -12.08 0.19 -15.76
C LEU A 49 -11.30 -1.12 -15.55
N VAL A 50 -10.86 -1.41 -14.32
CA VAL A 50 -10.20 -2.67 -13.99
C VAL A 50 -11.16 -3.84 -14.23
N SER A 51 -12.33 -3.83 -13.59
CA SER A 51 -13.30 -4.93 -13.67
C SER A 51 -13.80 -5.20 -15.10
N SER A 52 -14.16 -4.16 -15.85
CA SER A 52 -14.56 -4.31 -17.26
C SER A 52 -13.44 -4.83 -18.16
N THR A 53 -12.19 -4.44 -17.88
CA THR A 53 -11.03 -4.94 -18.63
C THR A 53 -10.75 -6.40 -18.34
N LEU A 54 -10.80 -6.81 -17.07
CA LEU A 54 -10.69 -8.22 -16.70
C LEU A 54 -11.81 -9.07 -17.30
N GLY A 55 -13.05 -8.56 -17.29
CA GLY A 55 -14.19 -9.22 -17.93
C GLY A 55 -13.98 -9.49 -19.41
N ARG A 56 -13.44 -8.50 -20.16
CA ARG A 56 -13.07 -8.69 -21.58
C ARG A 56 -11.97 -9.71 -21.80
N TRP A 57 -11.05 -9.85 -20.84
CA TRP A 57 -9.96 -10.83 -20.91
C TRP A 57 -10.37 -12.23 -20.43
N GLY A 58 -11.58 -12.38 -19.86
CA GLY A 58 -11.99 -13.60 -19.17
C GLY A 58 -11.07 -13.92 -18.00
N LYS A 59 -10.61 -12.89 -17.28
CA LYS A 59 -9.68 -13.01 -16.15
C LYS A 59 -10.33 -12.55 -14.85
N THR A 60 -9.79 -13.07 -13.76
CA THR A 60 -10.14 -12.70 -12.39
C THR A 60 -8.99 -11.97 -11.71
N ASP A 61 -9.27 -11.33 -10.57
CA ASP A 61 -8.24 -10.76 -9.71
C ASP A 61 -7.19 -11.81 -9.32
N ARG A 62 -7.62 -13.05 -9.06
CA ARG A 62 -6.73 -14.16 -8.72
C ARG A 62 -5.75 -14.47 -9.85
N ASP A 63 -6.23 -14.55 -11.10
CA ASP A 63 -5.37 -14.78 -12.25
C ASP A 63 -4.29 -13.69 -12.37
N MET A 64 -4.68 -12.44 -12.12
CA MET A 64 -3.76 -11.31 -12.19
C MET A 64 -2.75 -11.30 -11.03
N ILE A 65 -3.19 -11.63 -9.82
CA ILE A 65 -2.32 -11.78 -8.64
C ILE A 65 -1.27 -12.87 -8.90
N GLU A 66 -1.70 -14.03 -9.40
CA GLU A 66 -0.82 -15.17 -9.69
C GLU A 66 0.17 -14.83 -10.82
N ALA A 67 -0.31 -14.24 -11.92
CA ALA A 67 0.54 -13.85 -13.04
C ALA A 67 1.55 -12.76 -12.65
N PHE A 68 1.10 -11.70 -11.97
CA PHE A 68 1.96 -10.59 -11.53
C PHE A 68 2.98 -11.05 -10.48
N GLY A 69 2.56 -11.89 -9.54
CA GLY A 69 3.44 -12.53 -8.57
C GLY A 69 4.50 -13.39 -9.27
N GLY A 70 4.08 -14.27 -10.18
CA GLY A 70 4.98 -15.19 -10.88
C GLY A 70 6.05 -14.48 -11.74
N VAL A 71 5.73 -13.33 -12.34
CA VAL A 71 6.73 -12.49 -13.03
C VAL A 71 7.81 -12.00 -12.06
N ARG A 72 7.41 -11.53 -10.88
CA ARG A 72 8.35 -11.06 -9.85
C ARG A 72 9.17 -12.20 -9.25
N ASP A 73 8.57 -13.37 -9.08
CA ASP A 73 9.28 -14.56 -8.61
C ASP A 73 10.37 -14.96 -9.60
N ARG A 74 10.08 -14.98 -10.91
CA ARG A 74 11.09 -15.24 -11.94
C ARG A 74 12.19 -14.18 -11.93
N TRP A 75 11.82 -12.89 -11.87
CA TRP A 75 12.82 -11.82 -11.79
C TRP A 75 13.72 -11.98 -10.57
N MET A 76 13.18 -12.26 -9.38
CA MET A 76 13.98 -12.50 -8.18
C MET A 76 14.87 -13.74 -8.28
N ALA A 77 14.43 -14.79 -8.98
CA ALA A 77 15.22 -16.00 -9.20
C ALA A 77 16.38 -15.76 -10.21
N ASP A 78 16.13 -14.96 -11.23
CA ASP A 78 17.09 -14.66 -12.30
C ASP A 78 18.12 -13.61 -11.86
N ASP A 79 17.66 -12.54 -11.19
CA ASP A 79 18.48 -11.42 -10.71
C ASP A 79 17.81 -10.73 -9.52
N LEU A 80 18.08 -11.27 -8.33
CA LEU A 80 17.57 -10.74 -7.08
C LEU A 80 18.00 -9.28 -6.84
N GLN A 81 19.24 -8.94 -7.17
CA GLN A 81 19.81 -7.64 -6.85
C GLN A 81 19.10 -6.53 -7.64
N SER A 82 18.89 -6.71 -8.95
CA SER A 82 18.16 -5.70 -9.74
C SER A 82 16.70 -5.56 -9.33
N TRP A 83 16.06 -6.65 -8.87
CA TRP A 83 14.72 -6.56 -8.31
C TRP A 83 14.69 -5.74 -7.01
N LEU A 84 15.65 -5.96 -6.11
CA LEU A 84 15.76 -5.24 -4.84
C LEU A 84 16.02 -3.75 -5.08
N GLU A 85 16.95 -3.41 -5.98
CA GLU A 85 17.28 -2.03 -6.35
C GLU A 85 16.10 -1.28 -6.98
N ALA A 86 15.24 -1.99 -7.72
CA ALA A 86 14.02 -1.42 -8.29
C ALA A 86 12.94 -1.10 -7.22
N ASN A 87 13.11 -1.53 -5.97
CA ASN A 87 12.13 -1.41 -4.90
C ASN A 87 12.75 -0.76 -3.65
N SER A 88 13.20 0.49 -3.77
CA SER A 88 13.78 1.23 -2.65
C SER A 88 12.75 1.66 -1.60
N PHE A 89 13.16 1.65 -0.33
CA PHE A 89 12.42 2.32 0.75
C PHE A 89 12.66 3.83 0.72
N TYR A 90 11.73 4.57 1.34
CA TYR A 90 12.00 5.96 1.68
C TYR A 90 13.10 6.03 2.75
N PRO A 91 14.00 7.04 2.68
CA PRO A 91 15.08 7.19 3.66
C PRO A 91 14.56 7.21 5.11
N GLY A 92 15.23 6.48 6.01
CA GLY A 92 14.89 6.46 7.44
C GLY A 92 13.79 5.49 7.84
N ILE A 93 13.05 4.89 6.88
CA ILE A 93 11.98 3.94 7.21
C ILE A 93 12.55 2.63 7.79
N PRO A 94 13.53 1.95 7.14
CA PRO A 94 14.10 0.73 7.71
C PRO A 94 14.71 0.96 9.10
N GLU A 95 15.45 2.06 9.28
CA GLU A 95 16.09 2.42 10.55
C GLU A 95 15.06 2.71 11.63
N GLY A 96 13.98 3.41 11.30
CA GLY A 96 12.86 3.66 12.22
C GLY A 96 12.16 2.38 12.66
N VAL A 97 11.94 1.43 11.75
CA VAL A 97 11.38 0.11 12.11
C VAL A 97 12.34 -0.66 13.03
N SER A 98 13.63 -0.70 12.70
CA SER A 98 14.64 -1.39 13.52
C SER A 98 14.83 -0.76 14.91
N SER A 99 14.61 0.54 15.04
CA SER A 99 14.76 1.27 16.30
C SER A 99 13.44 1.46 17.07
N CYS A 100 12.35 0.87 16.58
CA CYS A 100 11.05 0.95 17.23
C CYS A 100 11.15 0.41 18.66
N ARG A 101 10.66 1.18 19.64
CA ARG A 101 10.69 0.78 21.06
C ARG A 101 9.62 -0.24 21.42
N GLY A 102 8.56 -0.32 20.62
CA GLY A 102 7.49 -1.28 20.76
C GLY A 102 7.58 -2.42 19.75
N GLU A 103 6.47 -3.14 19.59
CA GLU A 103 6.34 -4.14 18.54
C GLU A 103 5.95 -3.47 17.21
N ALA A 104 6.63 -3.86 16.12
CA ALA A 104 6.30 -3.41 14.78
C ALA A 104 5.50 -4.47 14.02
N ALA A 105 4.58 -4.03 13.17
CA ALA A 105 3.90 -4.89 12.20
C ALA A 105 3.76 -4.16 10.87
N VAL A 106 3.85 -4.91 9.76
CA VAL A 106 3.67 -4.39 8.41
C VAL A 106 2.42 -5.01 7.81
N VAL A 107 1.46 -4.19 7.39
CA VAL A 107 0.25 -4.67 6.69
C VAL A 107 0.19 -4.08 5.29
N THR A 108 0.31 -4.92 4.27
CA THR A 108 0.52 -4.47 2.88
C THR A 108 -0.28 -5.28 1.86
N THR A 109 -0.67 -4.63 0.77
CA THR A 109 -1.27 -5.28 -0.41
C THR A 109 -0.22 -5.92 -1.34
N LYS A 110 1.06 -5.93 -0.92
CA LYS A 110 2.13 -6.71 -1.53
C LYS A 110 2.08 -8.15 -1.00
N GLN A 111 2.35 -9.15 -1.82
CA GLN A 111 2.47 -10.53 -1.32
C GLN A 111 3.60 -10.62 -0.30
N GLN A 112 3.38 -11.38 0.79
CA GLN A 112 4.22 -11.39 1.99
C GLN A 112 5.70 -11.66 1.68
N ARG A 113 6.00 -12.69 0.88
CA ARG A 113 7.39 -13.07 0.53
C ARG A 113 8.21 -11.92 -0.06
N PHE A 114 7.57 -11.03 -0.83
CA PHE A 114 8.24 -9.87 -1.39
C PHE A 114 8.46 -8.77 -0.34
N ALA A 115 7.51 -8.59 0.58
CA ALA A 115 7.67 -7.64 1.66
C ALA A 115 8.79 -8.08 2.61
N ILE A 116 8.85 -9.37 2.97
CA ILE A 116 9.94 -9.96 3.73
C ILE A 116 11.28 -9.70 3.05
N ALA A 117 11.42 -10.09 1.77
CA ALA A 117 12.68 -9.92 1.04
C ALA A 117 13.18 -8.46 1.05
N LEU A 118 12.27 -7.49 0.89
CA LEU A 118 12.60 -6.08 0.95
C LEU A 118 13.04 -5.64 2.35
N MET A 119 12.30 -5.99 3.40
CA MET A 119 12.65 -5.60 4.78
C MET A 119 14.02 -6.17 5.18
N ARG A 120 14.30 -7.44 4.83
CA ARG A 120 15.59 -8.08 5.13
C ARG A 120 16.73 -7.44 4.34
N HIS A 121 16.52 -7.15 3.06
CA HIS A 121 17.53 -6.43 2.27
C HIS A 121 17.82 -5.03 2.81
N ALA A 122 16.80 -4.36 3.35
CA ALA A 122 16.94 -3.06 3.98
C ALA A 122 17.58 -3.10 5.38
N GLY A 123 18.03 -4.27 5.85
CA GLY A 123 18.72 -4.43 7.13
C GLY A 123 17.80 -4.47 8.34
N VAL A 124 16.48 -4.62 8.16
CA VAL A 124 15.57 -4.87 9.28
C VAL A 124 15.70 -6.34 9.67
N GLU A 125 16.13 -6.62 10.90
CA GLU A 125 16.33 -7.99 11.37
C GLU A 125 15.02 -8.62 11.86
N GLY A 126 14.99 -9.97 11.91
CA GLY A 126 13.82 -10.71 12.39
C GLY A 126 13.47 -10.45 13.85
N GLY A 127 14.46 -10.03 14.66
CA GLY A 127 14.23 -9.63 16.05
C GLY A 127 13.49 -8.28 16.19
N ASN A 128 13.64 -7.38 15.23
CA ASN A 128 12.91 -6.11 15.21
C ASN A 128 11.52 -6.24 14.61
N LEU A 129 11.38 -7.10 13.60
CA LEU A 129 10.14 -7.36 12.90
C LEU A 129 10.12 -8.83 12.47
N PRO A 130 9.46 -9.73 13.20
CA PRO A 130 9.28 -11.12 12.79
C PRO A 130 8.56 -11.26 11.44
N ASP A 131 8.87 -12.30 10.66
CA ASP A 131 8.18 -12.57 9.38
C ASP A 131 6.66 -12.79 9.57
N SER A 132 6.25 -13.30 10.73
CA SER A 132 4.85 -13.48 11.13
C SER A 132 4.09 -12.16 11.29
N ASP A 133 4.80 -11.05 11.53
CA ASP A 133 4.22 -9.71 11.73
C ASP A 133 4.22 -8.89 10.44
N ILE A 134 4.60 -9.52 9.32
CA ILE A 134 4.47 -8.96 7.97
C ILE A 134 3.25 -9.60 7.30
N TYR A 135 2.12 -8.90 7.36
CA TYR A 135 0.86 -9.31 6.77
C TYR A 135 0.77 -8.86 5.31
N GLY A 136 0.89 -9.81 4.40
CA GLY A 136 0.81 -9.57 2.96
C GLY A 136 -0.56 -9.86 2.34
N LEU A 137 -0.67 -9.55 1.05
CA LEU A 137 -1.85 -9.84 0.23
C LEU A 137 -2.22 -11.33 0.28
N GLY A 138 -3.50 -11.61 0.51
CA GLY A 138 -4.05 -12.97 0.53
C GLY A 138 -4.11 -13.62 1.91
N MET A 139 -3.68 -12.93 2.97
CA MET A 139 -3.75 -13.45 4.36
C MET A 139 -5.12 -13.26 5.03
N TYR A 140 -6.16 -12.84 4.28
CA TYR A 140 -7.56 -12.71 4.74
C TYR A 140 -7.77 -11.89 6.02
N LYS A 141 -7.03 -10.79 6.20
CA LYS A 141 -7.26 -9.84 7.30
C LYS A 141 -7.37 -8.41 6.79
N ALA A 142 -8.37 -7.68 7.28
CA ALA A 142 -8.40 -6.24 7.12
C ALA A 142 -7.29 -5.60 7.98
N LYS A 143 -6.81 -4.42 7.57
CA LYS A 143 -5.82 -3.66 8.36
C LYS A 143 -6.31 -3.40 9.78
N SER A 144 -7.59 -3.05 9.96
CA SER A 144 -8.17 -2.83 11.28
C SER A 144 -8.18 -4.10 12.14
N ASP A 145 -8.50 -5.26 11.56
CA ASP A 145 -8.47 -6.53 12.29
C ASP A 145 -7.06 -6.88 12.78
N VAL A 146 -6.02 -6.62 11.97
CA VAL A 146 -4.63 -6.80 12.43
C VAL A 146 -4.33 -5.90 13.62
N ILE A 147 -4.69 -4.61 13.56
CA ILE A 147 -4.46 -3.68 14.68
C ILE A 147 -5.18 -4.17 15.94
N VAL A 148 -6.45 -4.57 15.82
CA VAL A 148 -7.26 -5.09 16.94
C VAL A 148 -6.64 -6.35 17.54
N ASP A 149 -6.22 -7.31 16.70
CA ASP A 149 -5.62 -8.57 17.17
C ASP A 149 -4.31 -8.28 17.92
N ARG A 150 -3.46 -7.40 17.38
CA ARG A 150 -2.17 -7.04 17.99
C ARG A 150 -2.34 -6.30 19.32
N MET A 151 -3.31 -5.38 19.42
CA MET A 151 -3.66 -4.74 20.71
C MET A 151 -4.07 -5.77 21.77
N LYS A 152 -4.81 -6.82 21.38
CA LYS A 152 -5.23 -7.90 22.30
C LYS A 152 -4.09 -8.81 22.72
N GLU A 153 -3.16 -9.11 21.81
CA GLU A 153 -2.00 -9.99 22.06
C GLU A 153 -0.94 -9.31 22.93
N GLY A 154 -0.58 -8.06 22.60
CA GLY A 154 0.59 -7.37 23.14
C GLY A 154 0.38 -6.60 24.43
N LYS A 155 -0.85 -6.57 24.98
CA LYS A 155 -1.23 -5.73 26.14
C LYS A 155 -0.98 -4.22 25.91
N TYR A 156 -0.96 -3.76 24.67
CA TYR A 156 -0.81 -2.33 24.37
C TYR A 156 -2.16 -1.63 24.49
N SER A 157 -2.14 -0.45 25.08
CA SER A 157 -3.33 0.40 25.08
C SER A 157 -3.55 0.97 23.68
N PRO A 158 -4.79 1.33 23.29
CA PRO A 158 -5.02 2.05 22.06
C PRO A 158 -4.18 3.33 21.95
N GLN A 159 -3.95 4.02 23.06
CA GLN A 159 -3.20 5.29 23.10
C GLN A 159 -1.70 5.12 22.81
N ASP A 160 -1.18 3.90 22.94
CA ASP A 160 0.21 3.53 22.63
C ASP A 160 0.30 2.80 21.28
N THR A 161 -0.80 2.73 20.52
CA THR A 161 -0.87 2.09 19.22
C THR A 161 -0.84 3.15 18.12
N HIS A 162 0.14 3.05 17.22
CA HIS A 162 0.36 3.99 16.13
C HIS A 162 0.11 3.32 14.78
N PHE A 163 -0.74 3.92 13.95
CA PHE A 163 -1.04 3.43 12.60
C PHE A 163 -0.62 4.45 11.54
N PHE A 164 0.31 4.03 10.68
CA PHE A 164 0.92 4.84 9.62
C PHE A 164 0.42 4.37 8.25
N GLU A 165 -0.17 5.26 7.46
CA GLU A 165 -0.74 4.93 6.15
C GLU A 165 -0.68 6.13 5.20
N ASP A 166 -0.32 5.89 3.93
CA ASP A 166 -0.20 6.95 2.91
C ASP A 166 -1.43 7.05 1.99
N ARG A 167 -2.48 6.27 2.25
CA ARG A 167 -3.77 6.33 1.53
C ARG A 167 -4.91 6.70 2.46
N TRP A 168 -5.51 7.87 2.21
CA TRP A 168 -6.66 8.33 2.98
C TRP A 168 -7.85 7.35 2.97
N PRO A 169 -8.26 6.73 1.84
CA PRO A 169 -9.36 5.76 1.85
C PRO A 169 -9.13 4.58 2.80
N THR A 170 -7.87 4.12 2.94
CA THR A 170 -7.51 3.05 3.87
C THR A 170 -7.61 3.53 5.31
N LEU A 171 -7.05 4.70 5.59
CA LEU A 171 -7.05 5.32 6.91
C LEU A 171 -8.49 5.63 7.37
N ALA A 172 -9.32 6.20 6.49
CA ALA A 172 -10.73 6.51 6.74
C ALA A 172 -11.60 5.27 7.01
N LYS A 173 -11.29 4.11 6.40
CA LYS A 173 -11.94 2.84 6.76
C LYS A 173 -11.62 2.43 8.20
N CYS A 174 -10.38 2.66 8.65
CA CYS A 174 -9.96 2.36 10.02
C CYS A 174 -10.55 3.36 11.04
N LEU A 175 -10.65 4.64 10.69
CA LEU A 175 -11.28 5.66 11.56
C LEU A 175 -12.75 5.35 11.88
N LYS A 176 -13.47 4.72 10.94
CA LYS A 176 -14.87 4.30 11.12
C LYS A 176 -15.04 3.04 11.96
N ASP A 177 -13.94 2.40 12.37
CA ASP A 177 -13.96 1.19 13.18
C ASP A 177 -13.84 1.55 14.66
N ASP A 178 -14.95 1.51 15.40
CA ASP A 178 -15.02 1.87 16.82
C ASP A 178 -14.07 1.04 17.69
N ARG A 179 -13.63 -0.14 17.22
CA ARG A 179 -12.63 -0.97 17.93
C ARG A 179 -11.24 -0.32 17.97
N LEU A 180 -11.01 0.70 17.14
CA LEU A 180 -9.76 1.45 17.04
C LEU A 180 -9.85 2.83 17.72
N GLU A 181 -10.84 3.05 18.58
CA GLU A 181 -10.94 4.27 19.38
C GLU A 181 -9.69 4.43 20.27
N GLY A 182 -9.09 5.62 20.25
CA GLY A 182 -7.84 5.93 20.95
C GLY A 182 -6.53 5.58 20.21
N VAL A 183 -6.59 4.81 19.11
CA VAL A 183 -5.42 4.59 18.23
C VAL A 183 -4.97 5.91 17.60
N ARG A 184 -3.65 6.13 17.52
CA ARG A 184 -3.05 7.30 16.87
C ARG A 184 -2.90 7.05 15.38
N PHE A 185 -3.60 7.84 14.57
CA PHE A 185 -3.58 7.71 13.11
C PHE A 185 -2.66 8.75 12.48
N TYR A 186 -1.81 8.30 11.56
CA TYR A 186 -0.89 9.15 10.83
C TYR A 186 -1.11 9.01 9.32
N LEU A 187 -1.45 10.12 8.65
CA LEU A 187 -1.38 10.20 7.20
C LEU A 187 0.06 10.51 6.79
N CYS A 188 0.76 9.51 6.25
CA CYS A 188 2.15 9.63 5.80
C CYS A 188 2.22 10.48 4.53
N ASP A 189 2.85 11.64 4.60
CA ASP A 189 2.77 12.67 3.57
C ASP A 189 3.75 12.49 2.39
N TRP A 190 4.59 11.47 2.48
CA TRP A 190 5.66 11.14 1.52
C TRP A 190 5.27 10.09 0.48
N GLY A 191 4.03 9.58 0.54
CA GLY A 191 3.46 8.64 -0.42
C GLY A 191 2.69 9.30 -1.56
N TYR A 192 1.69 8.61 -2.09
CA TYR A 192 0.86 9.10 -3.22
C TYR A 192 -0.39 9.86 -2.75
N VAL A 193 -0.24 10.69 -1.72
CA VAL A 193 -1.33 11.46 -1.12
C VAL A 193 -1.76 12.58 -2.07
N ALA A 194 -3.03 12.60 -2.45
CA ALA A 194 -3.62 13.66 -3.26
C ALA A 194 -3.90 14.93 -2.42
N PRO A 195 -3.90 16.14 -3.02
CA PRO A 195 -4.15 17.38 -2.28
C PRO A 195 -5.45 17.38 -1.47
N HIS A 196 -6.54 16.86 -2.03
CA HIS A 196 -7.82 16.78 -1.34
C HIS A 196 -7.80 15.81 -0.14
N GLU A 197 -6.99 14.74 -0.20
CA GLU A 197 -6.81 13.81 0.92
C GLU A 197 -6.08 14.47 2.09
N ARG A 198 -5.14 15.39 1.81
CA ARG A 198 -4.50 16.21 2.86
C ARG A 198 -5.51 17.13 3.53
N GLU A 199 -6.42 17.75 2.78
CA GLU A 199 -7.47 18.59 3.38
C GLU A 199 -8.45 17.78 4.23
N LEU A 200 -8.80 16.55 3.80
CA LEU A 200 -9.62 15.64 4.61
C LEU A 200 -8.91 15.28 5.93
N ALA A 201 -7.60 14.99 5.89
CA ALA A 201 -6.84 14.71 7.11
C ALA A 201 -6.72 15.91 8.05
N LYS A 202 -6.57 17.13 7.52
CA LYS A 202 -6.57 18.35 8.36
C LYS A 202 -7.89 18.58 9.08
N ALA A 203 -9.00 18.09 8.52
CA ALA A 203 -10.33 18.24 9.09
C ALA A 203 -10.69 17.13 10.09
N GLU A 204 -9.83 16.12 10.27
CA GLU A 204 -10.05 14.98 11.15
C GLU A 204 -9.15 15.08 12.39
N GLU A 205 -9.76 15.28 13.56
CA GLU A 205 -9.04 15.50 14.82
C GLU A 205 -8.19 14.29 15.23
N ARG A 206 -8.61 13.08 14.84
CA ARG A 206 -7.90 11.83 15.19
C ARG A 206 -6.67 11.55 14.30
N VAL A 207 -6.40 12.38 13.30
CA VAL A 207 -5.33 12.15 12.31
C VAL A 207 -4.26 13.24 12.36
N GLU A 208 -3.01 12.81 12.50
CA GLU A 208 -1.84 13.67 12.30
C GLU A 208 -1.29 13.48 10.88
N ILE A 209 -1.00 14.58 10.18
CA ILE A 209 -0.24 14.51 8.93
C ILE A 209 1.24 14.42 9.29
N LEU A 210 1.86 13.30 8.95
CA LEU A 210 3.24 13.01 9.34
C LEU A 210 4.17 13.24 8.15
N PRO A 211 5.21 14.10 8.27
CA PRO A 211 6.27 14.21 7.29
C PRO A 211 7.37 13.15 7.49
N LEU A 212 8.06 12.76 6.41
CA LEU A 212 8.99 11.62 6.41
C LEU A 212 10.07 11.73 7.50
N ASN A 213 10.62 12.93 7.68
CA ASN A 213 11.67 13.20 8.66
C ASN A 213 11.21 13.06 10.13
N ARG A 214 9.91 12.96 10.38
CA ARG A 214 9.33 12.78 11.72
C ARG A 214 9.01 11.33 12.05
N PHE A 215 9.03 10.42 11.07
CA PHE A 215 8.70 9.01 11.30
C PHE A 215 9.55 8.38 12.40
N GLY A 216 10.88 8.54 12.31
CA GLY A 216 11.84 8.03 13.30
C GLY A 216 11.57 8.53 14.71
N ASP A 217 11.23 9.82 14.87
CA ASP A 217 10.92 10.42 16.17
C ASP A 217 9.68 9.76 16.82
N VAL A 218 8.65 9.48 16.02
CA VAL A 218 7.40 8.88 16.52
C VAL A 218 7.65 7.43 16.96
N VAL A 219 8.31 6.62 16.15
CA VAL A 219 8.52 5.19 16.46
C VAL A 219 9.58 4.94 17.54
N ALA A 220 10.47 5.90 17.77
CA ALA A 220 11.45 5.88 18.85
C ALA A 220 10.92 6.50 20.17
N SER A 221 9.73 7.11 20.14
CA SER A 221 9.09 7.62 21.35
C SER A 221 8.58 6.46 22.22
N PRO A 222 8.65 6.59 23.55
CA PRO A 222 8.14 5.58 24.48
C PRO A 222 6.62 5.47 24.46
#